data_AF-A0A7V2K6F3-F1
#
_entry.id   AF-A0A7V2K6F3-F1
#
_cell.length_a   1.000
_cell.length_b   1.000
_cell.length_c   1.000
_cell.angle_alpha   90.00
_cell.angle_beta   90.00
_cell.angle_gamma   90.00
#
_symmetry.space_group_name_H-M   'P 1'
#
loop_
_entity.id
_entity.type
_entity.pdbx_description
1 polymer ?
#
loop_
_entity_poly.entity_id
_entity_poly.type
_entity_poly.pdbx_seq_one_letter_code
_entity_poly.pdbx_strand_id
1 'polypeptide(L)'
;MLVSAFGIFLFLREVREVTPQELKQEYLRFKEEYLEKKNQGYDLREAAWWIKEARREYFEGDYEKAREYLEKAFSALEKAEKIDFSLPEVPEKGWNITEKPNTFIDKIPTVKDWVPIGITYNLEGNNLLRYIPGYPWQQSCFIFVALGKSKEGDTLFYQGRLPFEGGFAPRININGKYLKEVPVFRGGMYYYEEGIEGYPYPTVLVYGTDGYKEILSYDEKNQIWYHAIIPPDENGLKIEIKSQALGVPFWMGPQEGPYIIHGAYSGIKDVDAWGGFWVVGEFEGKIKLPQEEEKEFSGYFLFDRATHIAYYAQQEYQGEYCKEAICPARGGVVEFSCMGIFDEDFAITLCDSKNPTPVNFPKFQHQGRINYIFNESYPFNNFTLESFGEKLQPSSFELKGNFKEGSVNLKGEVIEYWPPRGWVRVEGAWWDPEGKRTWGRALIS
;
A
#
# COMPACT_ATOMS: atom_id res chain seq x y z
N MET A 1 29.82 76.84 17.21
CA MET A 1 28.45 77.31 16.90
C MET A 1 28.30 77.28 15.39
N LEU A 2 27.36 76.62 14.72
CA LEU A 2 26.18 75.82 15.07
C LEU A 2 25.83 75.13 13.72
N VAL A 3 26.11 73.83 13.55
CA VAL A 3 25.17 72.69 13.63
C VAL A 3 23.87 72.86 12.82
N SER A 4 23.83 72.09 11.73
CA SER A 4 22.75 71.21 11.25
C SER A 4 21.38 71.79 10.88
N ALA A 5 21.12 71.83 9.58
CA ALA A 5 19.81 71.58 9.00
C ALA A 5 19.67 70.06 8.78
N PHE A 6 18.84 69.40 9.57
CA PHE A 6 18.31 68.08 9.23
C PHE A 6 16.82 68.07 9.54
N GLY A 7 16.02 68.21 8.48
CA GLY A 7 14.59 67.97 8.52
C GLY A 7 14.33 66.52 8.85
N ILE A 8 13.60 66.29 9.93
CA ILE A 8 13.02 65.00 10.27
C ILE A 8 11.87 64.77 9.28
N PHE A 9 12.13 63.99 8.23
CA PHE A 9 11.09 63.41 7.39
C PHE A 9 10.59 62.15 8.10
N LEU A 10 9.60 62.31 8.98
CA LEU A 10 8.84 61.20 9.55
C LEU A 10 8.03 60.55 8.42
N PHE A 11 8.52 59.44 7.90
CA PHE A 11 7.74 58.52 7.07
C PHE A 11 6.72 57.83 7.98
N LEU A 12 5.57 58.48 8.20
CA LEU A 12 4.37 57.83 8.69
C LEU A 12 3.92 56.85 7.59
N ARG A 13 4.27 55.58 7.75
CA ARG A 13 3.65 54.48 7.02
C ARG A 13 2.23 54.38 7.56
N GLU A 14 1.27 55.04 6.90
CA GLU A 14 -0.16 54.86 7.18
C GLU A 14 -0.44 53.35 7.16
N VAL A 15 -0.79 52.80 8.33
CA VAL A 15 -1.33 51.44 8.45
C VAL A 15 -2.73 51.53 7.86
N ARG A 16 -2.83 51.28 6.56
CA ARG A 16 -4.09 51.25 5.83
C ARG A 16 -4.83 50.00 6.28
N GLU A 17 -5.84 50.16 7.13
CA GLU A 17 -6.70 49.05 7.59
C GLU A 17 -7.22 48.29 6.37
N VAL A 18 -6.91 47.01 6.29
CA VAL A 18 -7.35 46.17 5.17
C VAL A 18 -8.85 45.97 5.27
N THR A 19 -9.60 46.46 4.27
CA THR A 19 -11.05 46.30 4.29
C THR A 19 -11.45 44.91 3.78
N PRO A 20 -12.50 44.28 4.34
CA PRO A 20 -12.98 42.98 3.86
C PRO A 20 -13.39 42.98 2.38
N GLN A 21 -13.84 44.13 1.87
CA GLN A 21 -14.22 44.29 0.46
C GLN A 21 -13.02 44.26 -0.47
N GLU A 22 -11.89 44.87 -0.09
CA GLU A 22 -10.65 44.85 -0.87
C GLU A 22 -10.07 43.43 -0.94
N LEU A 23 -9.96 42.73 0.20
CA LEU A 23 -9.54 41.33 0.27
C LEU A 23 -10.39 40.44 -0.63
N LYS A 24 -11.71 40.63 -0.63
CA LYS A 24 -12.64 39.84 -1.46
C LYS A 24 -12.32 39.97 -2.95
N GLN A 25 -11.94 41.16 -3.43
CA GLN A 25 -11.54 41.35 -4.82
C GLN A 25 -10.20 40.65 -5.13
N GLU A 26 -9.24 40.69 -4.21
CA GLU A 26 -7.97 40.00 -4.39
C GLU A 26 -8.14 38.46 -4.42
N TYR A 27 -9.05 37.91 -3.62
CA TYR A 27 -9.42 36.50 -3.71
C TYR A 27 -10.00 36.10 -5.07
N LEU A 28 -10.78 36.99 -5.71
CA LEU A 28 -11.32 36.75 -7.05
C LEU A 28 -10.20 36.76 -8.09
N ARG A 29 -9.29 37.74 -8.01
CA ARG A 29 -8.11 37.81 -8.90
C ARG A 29 -7.25 36.55 -8.76
N PHE A 30 -6.93 36.14 -7.54
CA PHE A 30 -6.17 34.92 -7.29
C PHE A 30 -6.84 33.71 -7.94
N LYS A 31 -8.17 33.59 -7.81
CA LYS A 31 -8.93 32.47 -8.38
C LYS A 31 -8.81 32.41 -9.90
N GLU A 32 -8.85 33.55 -10.58
CA GLU A 32 -8.71 33.62 -12.04
C GLU A 32 -7.32 33.16 -12.49
N GLU A 33 -6.25 33.74 -11.92
CA GLU A 33 -4.86 33.38 -12.24
C GLU A 33 -4.55 31.91 -11.90
N TYR A 34 -5.07 31.42 -10.76
CA TYR A 34 -4.96 30.03 -10.34
C TYR A 34 -5.59 29.08 -11.37
N LEU A 35 -6.80 29.39 -11.85
CA LEU A 35 -7.49 28.55 -12.83
C LEU A 35 -6.76 28.55 -14.19
N GLU A 36 -6.21 29.69 -14.61
CA GLU A 36 -5.42 29.78 -15.83
C GLU A 36 -4.17 28.89 -15.76
N LYS A 37 -3.32 29.08 -14.76
CA LYS A 37 -2.12 28.26 -14.57
C LYS A 37 -2.44 26.77 -14.37
N LYS A 38 -3.54 26.47 -13.69
CA LYS A 38 -4.01 25.08 -13.54
C LYS A 38 -4.34 24.44 -14.90
N ASN A 39 -5.06 25.15 -15.76
CA ASN A 39 -5.40 24.66 -17.10
C ASN A 39 -4.17 24.51 -18.00
N GLN A 40 -3.11 25.28 -17.73
CA GLN A 40 -1.82 25.18 -18.40
C GLN A 40 -0.91 24.09 -17.80
N GLY A 41 -1.32 23.43 -16.71
CA GLY A 41 -0.60 22.32 -16.09
C GLY A 41 0.54 22.73 -15.15
N TYR A 42 0.42 23.85 -14.44
CA TYR A 42 1.40 24.27 -13.43
C TYR A 42 1.23 23.55 -12.08
N ASP A 43 2.33 23.40 -11.34
CA ASP A 43 2.32 22.90 -9.95
C ASP A 43 1.91 24.03 -9.00
N LEU A 44 0.68 23.94 -8.49
CA LEU A 44 0.06 24.98 -7.68
C LEU A 44 -0.05 24.60 -6.19
N ARG A 45 0.71 23.60 -5.73
CA ARG A 45 0.68 23.06 -4.35
C ARG A 45 0.78 24.13 -3.28
N GLU A 46 1.86 24.90 -3.33
CA GLU A 46 2.16 25.90 -2.32
C GLU A 46 1.12 27.03 -2.36
N ALA A 47 0.70 27.46 -3.55
CA ALA A 47 -0.34 28.47 -3.74
C ALA A 47 -1.70 28.00 -3.16
N ALA A 48 -2.07 26.73 -3.37
CA ALA A 48 -3.29 26.13 -2.85
C ALA A 48 -3.29 25.99 -1.32
N TRP A 49 -2.12 25.77 -0.71
CA TRP A 49 -2.01 25.73 0.74
C TRP A 49 -2.14 27.12 1.35
N TRP A 50 -1.40 28.11 0.84
CA TRP A 50 -1.47 29.49 1.35
C TRP A 50 -2.87 30.10 1.19
N ILE A 51 -3.59 29.83 0.09
CA ILE A 51 -4.96 30.33 -0.07
C ILE A 51 -5.96 29.71 0.90
N LYS A 52 -5.73 28.46 1.34
CA LYS A 52 -6.55 27.78 2.36
C LYS A 52 -6.37 28.46 3.72
N GLU A 53 -5.11 28.72 4.11
CA GLU A 53 -4.78 29.43 5.34
C GLU A 53 -5.32 30.86 5.32
N ALA A 54 -5.15 31.60 4.20
CA ALA A 54 -5.68 32.94 4.03
C ALA A 54 -7.19 33.01 4.27
N ARG A 55 -7.95 32.06 3.70
CA ARG A 55 -9.41 31.98 3.88
C ARG A 55 -9.80 31.69 5.32
N ARG A 56 -9.05 30.84 6.03
CA ARG A 56 -9.33 30.54 7.45
C ARG A 56 -9.27 31.82 8.27
N GLU A 57 -8.17 32.56 8.18
CA GLU A 57 -8.00 33.81 8.93
C GLU A 57 -9.04 34.87 8.54
N TYR A 58 -9.41 34.95 7.26
CA TYR A 58 -10.48 35.84 6.79
C TYR A 58 -11.82 35.54 7.46
N PHE A 59 -12.18 34.26 7.63
CA PHE A 59 -13.42 33.86 8.31
C PHE A 59 -13.35 34.02 9.83
N GLU A 60 -12.15 33.96 10.42
CA GLU A 60 -11.90 34.25 11.83
C GLU A 60 -11.87 35.76 12.14
N GLY A 61 -11.88 36.61 11.11
CA GLY A 61 -11.91 38.08 11.23
C GLY A 61 -10.54 38.73 11.33
N ASP A 62 -9.45 37.96 11.17
CA ASP A 62 -8.07 38.48 11.11
C ASP A 62 -7.70 38.82 9.66
N TYR A 63 -8.14 40.00 9.22
CA TYR A 63 -7.97 40.45 7.83
C TYR A 63 -6.52 40.77 7.46
N GLU A 64 -5.71 41.25 8.41
CA GLU A 64 -4.29 41.53 8.15
C GLU A 64 -3.52 40.23 7.89
N LYS A 65 -3.75 39.20 8.71
CA LYS A 65 -3.12 37.90 8.52
C LYS A 65 -3.66 37.16 7.31
N ALA A 66 -4.95 37.30 7.01
CA ALA A 66 -5.54 36.80 5.77
C ALA A 66 -4.84 37.39 4.53
N ARG A 67 -4.55 38.70 4.55
CA ARG A 67 -3.81 39.36 3.48
C ARG A 67 -2.38 38.86 3.38
N GLU A 68 -1.67 38.70 4.49
CA GLU A 68 -0.30 38.17 4.48
C GLU A 68 -0.24 36.79 3.81
N TYR A 69 -1.17 35.89 4.15
CA TYR A 69 -1.23 34.57 3.52
C TYR A 69 -1.68 34.63 2.06
N LEU A 70 -2.56 35.56 1.69
CA LEU A 70 -2.94 35.76 0.29
C LEU A 70 -1.76 36.25 -0.56
N GLU A 71 -0.93 37.15 -0.04
CA GLU A 71 0.31 37.61 -0.70
C GLU A 71 1.31 36.44 -0.89
N LYS A 72 1.44 35.56 0.11
CA LYS A 72 2.22 34.32 -0.03
C LYS A 72 1.65 33.39 -1.10
N ALA A 73 0.33 33.29 -1.20
CA ALA A 73 -0.33 32.50 -2.23
C ALA A 73 -0.02 33.03 -3.65
N PHE A 74 -0.08 34.35 -3.86
CA PHE A 74 0.31 34.97 -5.13
C PHE A 74 1.80 34.74 -5.45
N SER A 75 2.70 34.89 -4.47
CA SER A 75 4.13 34.63 -4.70
C SER A 75 4.40 33.19 -5.08
N ALA A 76 3.73 32.23 -4.44
CA ALA A 76 3.80 30.82 -4.79
C ALA A 76 3.23 30.54 -6.18
N LEU A 77 2.14 31.22 -6.57
CA LEU A 77 1.53 31.11 -7.89
C LEU A 77 2.45 31.65 -9.00
N GLU A 78 3.15 32.75 -8.75
CA GLU A 78 4.14 33.33 -9.66
C GLU A 78 5.31 32.38 -9.90
N LYS A 79 5.88 31.85 -8.81
CA LYS A 79 7.00 30.90 -8.82
C LYS A 79 6.64 29.49 -9.28
N ALA A 80 5.35 29.19 -9.42
CA ALA A 80 4.89 27.89 -9.85
C ALA A 80 5.53 27.49 -11.19
N GLU A 81 6.08 26.29 -11.22
CA GLU A 81 6.69 25.71 -12.41
C GLU A 81 5.65 24.87 -13.17
N LYS A 82 5.81 24.80 -14.49
CA LYS A 82 4.97 23.94 -15.32
C LYS A 82 5.30 22.48 -15.00
N ILE A 83 4.30 21.67 -14.71
CA ILE A 83 4.49 20.25 -14.46
C ILE A 83 4.97 19.63 -15.77
N ASP A 84 6.15 19.02 -15.70
CA ASP A 84 6.63 18.17 -16.76
C ASP A 84 5.81 16.87 -16.78
N PHE A 85 5.13 16.61 -17.90
CA PHE A 85 4.35 15.39 -18.12
C PHE A 85 5.11 14.34 -18.95
N SER A 86 6.37 14.62 -19.31
CA SER A 86 7.22 13.62 -19.99
C SER A 86 7.40 12.38 -19.12
N LEU A 87 7.66 11.22 -19.71
CA LEU A 87 7.95 10.03 -18.91
C LEU A 87 9.36 10.13 -18.34
N PRO A 88 9.61 9.64 -17.11
CA PRO A 88 10.98 9.39 -16.68
C PRO A 88 11.65 8.39 -17.63
N GLU A 89 12.98 8.44 -17.71
CA GLU A 89 13.74 7.54 -18.57
C GLU A 89 13.57 6.08 -18.11
N VAL A 90 13.37 5.18 -19.07
CA VAL A 90 13.21 3.74 -18.79
C VAL A 90 14.58 3.15 -18.46
N PRO A 91 14.73 2.35 -17.39
CA PRO A 91 16.01 1.76 -17.02
C PRO A 91 16.59 0.86 -18.13
N GLU A 92 17.86 1.09 -18.51
CA GLU A 92 18.56 0.28 -19.53
C GLU A 92 18.85 -1.16 -19.04
N LYS A 93 19.09 -1.31 -17.74
CA LYS A 93 19.28 -2.60 -17.03
C LYS A 93 18.29 -2.64 -15.87
N GLY A 94 17.82 -3.80 -15.43
CA GLY A 94 16.87 -3.90 -14.31
C GLY A 94 15.70 -4.82 -14.62
N TRP A 95 14.65 -4.78 -13.80
CA TRP A 95 13.47 -5.61 -13.97
C TRP A 95 12.61 -5.12 -15.12
N ASN A 96 12.33 -6.04 -16.05
CA ASN A 96 11.39 -5.80 -17.12
C ASN A 96 9.97 -5.74 -16.57
N ILE A 97 9.12 -4.95 -17.22
CA ILE A 97 7.67 -4.91 -16.95
C ILE A 97 6.90 -5.59 -18.07
N THR A 98 5.72 -6.10 -17.76
CA THR A 98 4.76 -6.66 -18.72
C THR A 98 3.42 -5.94 -18.63
N GLU A 99 2.84 -5.67 -19.79
CA GLU A 99 1.45 -5.22 -19.90
C GLU A 99 0.48 -6.40 -20.13
N LYS A 100 1.03 -7.60 -20.40
CA LYS A 100 0.27 -8.85 -20.50
C LYS A 100 0.07 -9.42 -19.09
N PRO A 101 -1.13 -9.93 -18.77
CA PRO A 101 -1.38 -10.58 -17.48
C PRO A 101 -0.44 -11.75 -17.23
N ASN A 102 0.12 -11.82 -16.03
CA ASN A 102 0.92 -12.95 -15.56
C ASN A 102 0.06 -14.10 -15.02
N THR A 103 -1.26 -13.94 -15.00
CA THR A 103 -2.21 -14.98 -14.59
C THR A 103 -2.19 -16.21 -15.49
N PHE A 104 -1.51 -16.19 -16.64
CA PHE A 104 -1.31 -17.39 -17.47
C PHE A 104 -0.24 -18.33 -16.91
N ILE A 105 0.57 -17.87 -15.96
CA ILE A 105 1.49 -18.74 -15.21
C ILE A 105 0.65 -19.60 -14.28
N ASP A 106 0.87 -20.92 -14.33
CA ASP A 106 0.14 -21.93 -13.56
C ASP A 106 1.03 -22.81 -12.69
N LYS A 107 2.35 -22.51 -12.65
CA LYS A 107 3.29 -23.25 -11.81
C LYS A 107 2.96 -23.07 -10.32
N ILE A 108 3.19 -24.14 -9.57
CA ILE A 108 3.22 -24.09 -8.10
C ILE A 108 4.48 -23.29 -7.68
N PRO A 109 4.41 -22.38 -6.71
CA PRO A 109 5.56 -21.60 -6.29
C PRO A 109 6.54 -22.51 -5.57
N THR A 110 7.82 -22.38 -5.90
CA THR A 110 8.88 -23.10 -5.20
C THR A 110 9.38 -22.32 -3.99
N VAL A 111 10.19 -22.94 -3.14
CA VAL A 111 10.94 -22.26 -2.07
C VAL A 111 11.78 -21.10 -2.62
N LYS A 112 12.29 -21.22 -3.85
CA LYS A 112 13.04 -20.14 -4.53
C LYS A 112 12.14 -18.98 -4.96
N ASP A 113 10.90 -19.26 -5.33
CA ASP A 113 9.92 -18.20 -5.62
C ASP A 113 9.47 -17.48 -4.33
N TRP A 114 9.40 -18.22 -3.22
CA TRP A 114 9.04 -17.69 -1.91
C TRP A 114 10.15 -16.85 -1.29
N VAL A 115 11.37 -17.39 -1.19
CA VAL A 115 12.57 -16.72 -0.66
C VAL A 115 13.66 -16.65 -1.75
N PRO A 116 13.56 -15.67 -2.68
CA PRO A 116 14.45 -15.55 -3.85
C PRO A 116 15.86 -15.03 -3.51
N ILE A 117 16.68 -15.89 -2.91
CA ILE A 117 18.10 -15.64 -2.65
C ILE A 117 18.86 -15.55 -3.98
N GLY A 118 19.71 -14.54 -4.12
CA GLY A 118 20.47 -14.23 -5.33
C GLY A 118 19.72 -13.39 -6.37
N ILE A 119 18.42 -13.12 -6.14
CA ILE A 119 17.59 -12.26 -7.00
C ILE A 119 17.13 -11.03 -6.22
N THR A 120 16.45 -11.24 -5.09
CA THR A 120 15.99 -10.16 -4.20
C THR A 120 16.85 -10.05 -2.96
N TYR A 121 17.32 -11.20 -2.43
CA TYR A 121 17.99 -11.25 -1.13
C TYR A 121 19.40 -11.83 -1.20
N ASN A 122 20.27 -11.33 -0.34
CA ASN A 122 21.46 -12.03 0.13
C ASN A 122 21.15 -12.70 1.47
N LEU A 123 21.66 -13.92 1.65
CA LEU A 123 21.65 -14.63 2.92
C LEU A 123 23.00 -14.47 3.61
N GLU A 124 23.01 -13.86 4.79
CA GLU A 124 24.21 -13.72 5.62
C GLU A 124 24.52 -15.00 6.41
N GLY A 125 25.76 -15.13 6.89
CA GLY A 125 26.21 -16.34 7.61
C GLY A 125 25.52 -16.59 8.96
N ASN A 126 24.74 -15.65 9.47
CA ASN A 126 23.88 -15.77 10.65
C ASN A 126 22.40 -16.02 10.30
N ASN A 127 22.13 -16.43 9.06
CA ASN A 127 20.80 -16.65 8.48
C ASN A 127 19.95 -15.39 8.26
N LEU A 128 20.49 -14.19 8.44
CA LEU A 128 19.77 -12.95 8.19
C LEU A 128 19.62 -12.72 6.68
N LEU A 129 18.39 -12.44 6.24
CA LEU A 129 18.10 -11.96 4.89
C LEU A 129 18.30 -10.46 4.82
N ARG A 130 19.00 -10.01 3.78
CA ARG A 130 19.09 -8.60 3.38
C ARG A 130 18.74 -8.45 1.92
N TYR A 131 18.18 -7.30 1.56
CA TYR A 131 18.07 -6.96 0.15
C TYR A 131 19.43 -6.99 -0.54
N ILE A 132 19.45 -7.42 -1.79
CA ILE A 132 20.61 -7.21 -2.65
C ILE A 132 20.76 -5.69 -2.85
N PRO A 133 21.91 -5.09 -2.52
CA PRO A 133 22.11 -3.65 -2.63
C PRO A 133 22.13 -3.20 -4.10
N GLY A 134 21.98 -1.89 -4.33
CA GLY A 134 22.04 -1.30 -5.68
C GLY A 134 20.73 -1.38 -6.47
N TYR A 135 19.62 -1.68 -5.80
CA TYR A 135 18.29 -1.70 -6.41
C TYR A 135 17.28 -0.96 -5.54
N PRO A 136 16.25 -0.34 -6.13
CA PRO A 136 15.29 0.48 -5.38
C PRO A 136 14.17 -0.36 -4.80
N TRP A 137 14.52 -1.38 -4.01
CA TRP A 137 13.56 -2.18 -3.25
C TRP A 137 12.73 -1.28 -2.35
N GLN A 138 11.42 -1.43 -2.39
CA GLN A 138 10.52 -0.63 -1.54
C GLN A 138 9.87 -1.47 -0.46
N GLN A 139 9.49 -2.71 -0.78
CA GLN A 139 8.78 -3.56 0.15
C GLN A 139 8.90 -5.03 -0.23
N SER A 140 8.93 -5.86 0.80
CA SER A 140 8.74 -7.30 0.70
C SER A 140 7.56 -7.71 1.56
N CYS A 141 6.52 -8.20 0.90
CA CYS A 141 5.30 -8.70 1.51
C CYS A 141 5.47 -10.19 1.83
N PHE A 142 5.27 -10.54 3.09
CA PHE A 142 5.05 -11.89 3.59
C PHE A 142 3.78 -11.82 4.45
N ILE A 143 2.64 -11.55 3.80
CA ILE A 143 1.38 -11.25 4.47
C ILE A 143 0.53 -12.49 4.49
N PHE A 144 0.06 -12.88 5.67
CA PHE A 144 -0.78 -14.04 5.86
C PHE A 144 -2.15 -13.58 6.36
N VAL A 145 -3.21 -13.92 5.63
CA VAL A 145 -4.60 -13.58 5.98
C VAL A 145 -5.37 -14.86 6.20
N ALA A 146 -6.17 -14.93 7.27
CA ALA A 146 -7.08 -16.05 7.53
C ALA A 146 -8.46 -15.54 7.93
N LEU A 147 -9.50 -16.12 7.32
CA LEU A 147 -10.91 -15.81 7.55
C LEU A 147 -11.66 -17.09 7.86
N GLY A 148 -12.25 -17.21 9.05
CA GLY A 148 -12.83 -18.47 9.46
C GLY A 148 -13.81 -18.38 10.61
N LYS A 149 -14.27 -19.55 11.05
CA LYS A 149 -15.17 -19.71 12.19
C LYS A 149 -14.72 -20.83 13.11
N SER A 150 -15.05 -20.71 14.40
CA SER A 150 -14.94 -21.81 15.35
C SER A 150 -16.13 -22.79 15.23
N LYS A 151 -16.07 -23.91 15.94
CA LYS A 151 -17.17 -24.88 16.05
C LYS A 151 -18.43 -24.26 16.69
N GLU A 152 -18.23 -23.30 17.59
CA GLU A 152 -19.29 -22.54 18.29
C GLU A 152 -19.85 -21.40 17.45
N GLY A 153 -19.26 -21.12 16.27
CA GLY A 153 -19.68 -20.06 15.36
C GLY A 153 -19.00 -18.72 15.59
N ASP A 154 -17.97 -18.64 16.44
CA ASP A 154 -17.17 -17.43 16.62
C ASP A 154 -16.45 -17.08 15.31
N THR A 155 -16.52 -15.83 14.85
CA THR A 155 -15.84 -15.39 13.62
C THR A 155 -14.41 -14.96 13.90
N LEU A 156 -13.52 -15.22 12.93
CA LEU A 156 -12.12 -14.81 12.95
C LEU A 156 -11.76 -14.04 11.68
N PHE A 157 -11.15 -12.87 11.86
CA PHE A 157 -10.26 -12.25 10.88
C PHE A 157 -8.86 -12.17 11.46
N TYR A 158 -7.89 -12.76 10.76
CA TYR A 158 -6.49 -12.74 11.11
C TYR A 158 -5.67 -12.13 9.97
N GLN A 159 -4.73 -11.25 10.32
CA GLN A 159 -3.67 -10.79 9.43
C GLN A 159 -2.33 -10.79 10.16
N GLY A 160 -1.49 -11.76 9.83
CA GLY A 160 -0.07 -11.79 10.14
C GLY A 160 0.76 -11.11 9.04
N ARG A 161 1.98 -10.70 9.38
CA ARG A 161 2.96 -10.24 8.40
C ARG A 161 4.33 -10.30 9.04
N LEU A 162 5.22 -11.07 8.44
CA LEU A 162 6.64 -10.99 8.76
C LEU A 162 7.16 -9.67 8.15
N PRO A 163 7.60 -8.68 8.95
CA PRO A 163 8.15 -7.45 8.41
C PRO A 163 9.58 -7.70 7.95
N PHE A 164 9.90 -7.36 6.69
CA PHE A 164 11.29 -7.36 6.23
C PHE A 164 12.04 -6.17 6.83
N GLU A 165 11.40 -4.99 6.74
CA GLU A 165 11.81 -3.73 7.36
C GLU A 165 10.64 -3.13 8.15
N GLY A 166 10.97 -2.23 9.10
CA GLY A 166 9.97 -1.57 9.94
C GLY A 166 9.43 -2.47 11.04
N GLY A 167 8.16 -2.30 11.41
CA GLY A 167 7.51 -3.13 12.40
C GLY A 167 6.04 -3.35 12.09
N PHE A 168 5.49 -4.47 12.55
CA PHE A 168 4.11 -4.85 12.34
C PHE A 168 3.53 -5.48 13.60
N ALA A 169 2.30 -5.08 13.93
CA ALA A 169 1.49 -5.73 14.93
C ALA A 169 0.42 -6.57 14.20
N PRO A 170 0.33 -7.88 14.47
CA PRO A 170 -0.66 -8.74 13.84
C PRO A 170 -2.05 -8.26 14.22
N ARG A 171 -2.98 -8.45 13.30
CA ARG A 171 -4.37 -8.01 13.49
C ARG A 171 -5.23 -9.23 13.68
N ILE A 172 -5.96 -9.20 14.77
CA ILE A 172 -6.77 -10.33 15.18
C ILE A 172 -8.10 -9.72 15.58
N ASN A 173 -9.15 -10.07 14.85
CA ASN A 173 -10.52 -9.68 15.16
C ASN A 173 -11.31 -10.97 15.39
N ILE A 174 -11.89 -11.07 16.59
CA ILE A 174 -12.77 -12.17 16.96
C ILE A 174 -14.14 -11.57 17.24
N ASN A 175 -15.18 -12.06 16.57
CA ASN A 175 -16.56 -11.59 16.74
C ASN A 175 -16.73 -10.07 16.57
N GLY A 176 -16.05 -9.47 15.59
CA GLY A 176 -16.11 -8.04 15.30
C GLY A 176 -15.30 -7.15 16.26
N LYS A 177 -14.46 -7.74 17.12
CA LYS A 177 -13.63 -7.01 18.08
C LYS A 177 -12.14 -7.27 17.83
N TYR A 178 -11.41 -6.21 17.48
CA TYR A 178 -9.96 -6.25 17.37
C TYR A 178 -9.28 -6.34 18.74
N LEU A 179 -8.32 -7.25 18.84
CA LEU A 179 -7.39 -7.29 19.96
C LEU A 179 -6.48 -6.07 19.95
N LYS A 180 -6.28 -5.46 21.12
CA LYS A 180 -5.47 -4.25 21.31
C LYS A 180 -4.04 -4.57 21.74
N GLU A 181 -3.89 -5.59 22.58
CA GLU A 181 -2.61 -5.99 23.15
C GLU A 181 -2.09 -7.20 22.36
N VAL A 182 -1.22 -6.91 21.39
CA VAL A 182 -0.59 -7.90 20.51
C VAL A 182 0.90 -7.58 20.40
N PRO A 183 1.78 -8.58 20.24
CA PRO A 183 3.22 -8.35 20.09
C PRO A 183 3.52 -7.54 18.83
N VAL A 184 4.59 -6.75 18.86
CA VAL A 184 5.08 -6.03 17.67
C VAL A 184 6.31 -6.75 17.14
N PHE A 185 6.21 -7.30 15.94
CA PHE A 185 7.33 -7.89 15.21
C PHE A 185 8.12 -6.81 14.51
N ARG A 186 9.45 -6.86 14.62
CA ARG A 186 10.35 -5.88 14.00
C ARG A 186 11.11 -6.53 12.85
N GLY A 187 11.49 -5.70 11.88
CA GLY A 187 12.22 -6.10 10.70
C GLY A 187 13.54 -6.83 11.01
N GLY A 188 14.05 -7.53 10.01
CA GLY A 188 15.11 -8.52 10.16
C GLY A 188 14.53 -9.93 10.11
N MET A 189 14.53 -10.50 8.91
CA MET A 189 14.05 -11.86 8.65
C MET A 189 15.20 -12.85 8.66
N TYR A 190 15.05 -13.93 9.42
CA TYR A 190 16.00 -15.03 9.45
C TYR A 190 15.45 -16.19 8.63
N TYR A 191 16.24 -16.73 7.71
CA TYR A 191 15.84 -17.84 6.85
C TYR A 191 16.64 -19.10 7.16
N TYR A 192 15.93 -20.18 7.44
CA TYR A 192 16.48 -21.50 7.73
C TYR A 192 16.02 -22.46 6.62
N GLU A 193 16.93 -22.84 5.74
CA GLU A 193 16.63 -23.70 4.59
C GLU A 193 16.12 -25.09 5.01
N GLU A 194 16.73 -25.69 6.03
CA GLU A 194 16.30 -26.99 6.59
C GLU A 194 15.18 -26.86 7.64
N GLY A 195 14.71 -25.64 7.90
CA GLY A 195 13.71 -25.34 8.91
C GLY A 195 14.25 -25.18 10.33
N ILE A 196 13.32 -25.21 11.28
CA ILE A 196 13.58 -25.02 12.72
C ILE A 196 12.85 -26.09 13.54
N GLU A 197 13.09 -26.14 14.85
CA GLU A 197 12.37 -27.04 15.75
C GLU A 197 10.84 -26.85 15.62
N GLY A 198 10.12 -27.95 15.43
CA GLY A 198 8.67 -27.96 15.18
C GLY A 198 8.24 -27.72 13.72
N TYR A 199 9.14 -27.20 12.88
CA TYR A 199 8.86 -26.86 11.48
C TYR A 199 10.00 -27.36 10.57
N PRO A 200 9.99 -28.64 10.17
CA PRO A 200 11.08 -29.29 9.42
C PRO A 200 11.04 -28.98 7.91
N TYR A 201 10.72 -27.73 7.57
CA TYR A 201 10.65 -27.23 6.20
C TYR A 201 11.29 -25.84 6.13
N PRO A 202 11.70 -25.35 4.95
CA PRO A 202 12.21 -23.99 4.80
C PRO A 202 11.36 -22.98 5.57
N THR A 203 11.99 -22.20 6.44
CA THR A 203 11.29 -21.35 7.42
C THR A 203 11.89 -19.96 7.48
N VAL A 204 11.02 -18.95 7.41
CA VAL A 204 11.37 -17.56 7.73
C VAL A 204 10.86 -17.24 9.14
N LEU A 205 11.69 -16.57 9.93
CA LEU A 205 11.42 -16.18 11.31
C LEU A 205 11.73 -14.69 11.51
N VAL A 206 10.89 -14.03 12.29
CA VAL A 206 11.12 -12.67 12.81
C VAL A 206 10.94 -12.64 14.32
N TYR A 207 11.70 -11.77 14.98
CA TYR A 207 11.60 -11.57 16.42
C TYR A 207 10.67 -10.40 16.74
N GLY A 208 9.84 -10.58 17.76
CA GLY A 208 8.94 -9.58 18.30
C GLY A 208 9.40 -9.02 19.63
N THR A 209 8.61 -8.07 20.13
CA THR A 209 8.73 -7.57 21.50
C THR A 209 8.66 -8.72 22.51
N ASP A 210 9.35 -8.58 23.64
CA ASP A 210 9.25 -9.49 24.79
C ASP A 210 9.59 -10.96 24.48
N GLY A 211 10.36 -11.22 23.43
CA GLY A 211 10.82 -12.57 23.07
C GLY A 211 9.85 -13.40 22.22
N TYR A 212 8.75 -12.79 21.76
CA TYR A 212 7.86 -13.42 20.78
C TYR A 212 8.59 -13.72 19.47
N LYS A 213 8.11 -14.74 18.76
CA LYS A 213 8.56 -15.08 17.40
C LYS A 213 7.35 -15.21 16.49
N GLU A 214 7.45 -14.70 15.27
CA GLU A 214 6.50 -14.99 14.19
C GLU A 214 7.24 -15.76 13.11
N ILE A 215 6.64 -16.85 12.64
CA ILE A 215 7.27 -17.75 11.67
C ILE A 215 6.31 -18.05 10.53
N LEU A 216 6.90 -18.27 9.36
CA LEU A 216 6.24 -18.82 8.20
C LEU A 216 7.11 -19.96 7.66
N SER A 217 6.53 -21.14 7.45
CA SER A 217 7.23 -22.33 6.97
C SER A 217 6.48 -22.94 5.79
N TYR A 218 7.20 -23.46 4.80
CA TYR A 218 6.60 -23.95 3.54
C TYR A 218 7.02 -25.37 3.18
N ASP A 219 6.05 -26.29 3.19
CA ASP A 219 6.17 -27.62 2.61
C ASP A 219 5.79 -27.57 1.13
N GLU A 220 6.79 -27.37 0.26
CA GLU A 220 6.61 -27.29 -1.19
C GLU A 220 5.95 -28.55 -1.77
N LYS A 221 6.31 -29.73 -1.26
CA LYS A 221 5.86 -31.01 -1.80
C LYS A 221 4.35 -31.21 -1.63
N ASN A 222 3.83 -30.86 -0.46
CA ASN A 222 2.42 -31.01 -0.14
C ASN A 222 1.62 -29.70 -0.32
N GLN A 223 2.31 -28.61 -0.66
CA GLN A 223 1.76 -27.25 -0.76
C GLN A 223 1.09 -26.78 0.53
N ILE A 224 1.72 -27.11 1.66
CA ILE A 224 1.23 -26.71 2.99
C ILE A 224 2.04 -25.53 3.49
N TRP A 225 1.33 -24.50 3.92
CA TRP A 225 1.89 -23.31 4.57
C TRP A 225 1.61 -23.39 6.07
N TYR A 226 2.62 -23.12 6.87
CA TYR A 226 2.50 -23.01 8.31
C TYR A 226 2.80 -21.59 8.73
N HIS A 227 1.92 -21.02 9.54
CA HIS A 227 2.10 -19.70 10.12
C HIS A 227 1.93 -19.79 11.63
N ALA A 228 2.83 -19.20 12.40
CA ALA A 228 2.68 -19.21 13.86
C ALA A 228 3.20 -17.95 14.54
N ILE A 229 2.55 -17.61 15.66
CA ILE A 229 3.06 -16.70 16.68
C ILE A 229 3.37 -17.53 17.91
N ILE A 230 4.65 -17.54 18.28
CA ILE A 230 5.20 -18.32 19.39
C ILE A 230 5.51 -17.35 20.54
N PRO A 231 4.82 -17.46 21.69
CA PRO A 231 5.10 -16.63 22.86
C PRO A 231 6.40 -17.08 23.57
N PRO A 232 7.01 -16.20 24.38
CA PRO A 232 8.17 -16.56 25.20
C PRO A 232 7.84 -17.55 26.34
N ASP A 233 6.56 -17.59 26.76
CA ASP A 233 6.02 -18.47 27.79
C ASP A 233 4.59 -18.94 27.44
N GLU A 234 4.07 -19.91 28.17
CA GLU A 234 2.78 -20.55 27.86
C GLU A 234 1.55 -19.64 28.05
N ASN A 235 1.68 -18.49 28.71
CA ASN A 235 0.57 -17.58 29.00
C ASN A 235 0.41 -16.47 27.97
N GLY A 236 1.36 -16.34 27.03
CA GLY A 236 1.29 -15.37 25.96
C GLY A 236 0.29 -15.71 24.86
N LEU A 237 0.10 -14.76 23.95
CA LEU A 237 -0.70 -14.96 22.73
C LEU A 237 -0.02 -16.03 21.86
N LYS A 238 -0.73 -17.14 21.59
CA LYS A 238 -0.24 -18.20 20.70
C LYS A 238 -1.16 -18.35 19.50
N ILE A 239 -0.58 -18.42 18.31
CA ILE A 239 -1.29 -18.73 17.07
C ILE A 239 -0.53 -19.84 16.36
N GLU A 240 -1.23 -20.88 15.93
CA GLU A 240 -0.71 -21.94 15.07
C GLU A 240 -1.70 -22.17 13.95
N ILE A 241 -1.29 -21.93 12.71
CA ILE A 241 -2.12 -22.10 11.53
C ILE A 241 -1.42 -23.04 10.57
N LYS A 242 -2.15 -24.05 10.10
CA LYS A 242 -1.77 -24.94 9.02
C LYS A 242 -2.73 -24.71 7.87
N SER A 243 -2.18 -24.49 6.67
CA SER A 243 -2.95 -24.09 5.51
C SER A 243 -2.61 -24.92 4.29
N GLN A 244 -3.65 -25.44 3.64
CA GLN A 244 -3.54 -26.24 2.43
C GLN A 244 -3.84 -25.37 1.22
N ALA A 245 -2.85 -25.15 0.35
CA ALA A 245 -3.08 -24.45 -0.91
C ALA A 245 -4.09 -25.21 -1.77
N LEU A 246 -5.00 -24.47 -2.41
CA LEU A 246 -6.00 -24.99 -3.33
C LEU A 246 -5.91 -24.28 -4.69
N GLY A 247 -6.05 -25.06 -5.76
CA GLY A 247 -6.07 -24.55 -7.13
C GLY A 247 -4.72 -23.99 -7.59
N VAL A 248 -4.79 -23.02 -8.50
CA VAL A 248 -3.61 -22.39 -9.11
C VAL A 248 -3.33 -21.03 -8.46
N PRO A 249 -2.08 -20.72 -8.08
CA PRO A 249 -1.70 -19.42 -7.53
C PRO A 249 -2.00 -18.26 -8.47
N PHE A 250 -2.17 -17.08 -7.90
CA PHE A 250 -2.22 -15.82 -8.64
C PHE A 250 -0.83 -15.26 -8.80
N TRP A 251 -0.28 -15.32 -10.00
CA TRP A 251 1.06 -14.79 -10.27
C TRP A 251 0.98 -13.31 -10.64
N MET A 252 1.60 -12.47 -9.81
CA MET A 252 1.92 -11.07 -10.16
C MET A 252 3.09 -11.04 -11.14
N GLY A 253 4.08 -11.92 -10.93
CA GLY A 253 5.19 -12.18 -11.85
C GLY A 253 6.26 -13.04 -11.16
N PRO A 254 7.15 -13.73 -11.90
CA PRO A 254 8.33 -14.37 -11.29
C PRO A 254 9.21 -13.33 -10.56
N GLN A 255 10.06 -13.77 -9.64
CA GLN A 255 10.95 -12.85 -8.90
C GLN A 255 12.03 -12.22 -9.81
N GLU A 256 12.34 -12.87 -10.93
CA GLU A 256 13.17 -12.34 -12.02
C GLU A 256 12.36 -11.53 -13.05
N GLY A 257 11.04 -11.55 -12.94
CA GLY A 257 10.10 -10.87 -13.81
C GLY A 257 9.65 -11.66 -15.04
N PRO A 258 8.92 -10.99 -15.97
CA PRO A 258 8.59 -9.57 -15.94
C PRO A 258 7.57 -9.19 -14.85
N TYR A 259 7.72 -7.98 -14.30
CA TYR A 259 6.91 -7.42 -13.23
C TYR A 259 5.67 -6.70 -13.79
N ILE A 260 4.70 -6.44 -12.92
CA ILE A 260 3.49 -5.68 -13.26
C ILE A 260 3.54 -4.30 -12.61
N ILE A 261 2.91 -3.29 -13.21
CA ILE A 261 2.75 -1.97 -12.57
C ILE A 261 1.47 -1.97 -11.75
N HIS A 262 1.57 -1.78 -10.45
CA HIS A 262 0.40 -1.79 -9.56
C HIS A 262 0.45 -0.65 -8.54
N GLY A 263 0.10 0.54 -9.02
CA GLY A 263 0.00 1.76 -8.24
C GLY A 263 1.06 2.80 -8.56
N ALA A 264 0.83 4.02 -8.08
CA ALA A 264 1.71 5.17 -8.27
C ALA A 264 2.19 5.72 -6.91
N TYR A 265 3.41 6.24 -6.84
CA TYR A 265 3.96 6.81 -5.61
C TYR A 265 3.50 8.24 -5.38
N SER A 266 2.81 8.52 -4.27
CA SER A 266 2.22 9.85 -4.03
C SER A 266 3.24 11.00 -3.91
N GLY A 267 4.46 10.73 -3.43
CA GLY A 267 5.49 11.74 -3.17
C GLY A 267 6.41 12.05 -4.36
N ILE A 268 6.53 11.15 -5.33
CA ILE A 268 7.44 11.29 -6.48
C ILE A 268 6.83 10.72 -7.76
N LYS A 269 7.21 11.27 -8.91
CA LYS A 269 6.79 10.82 -10.25
C LYS A 269 7.42 9.47 -10.62
N ASP A 270 6.93 8.41 -9.99
CA ASP A 270 7.34 7.02 -10.19
C ASP A 270 6.15 6.07 -9.95
N VAL A 271 6.29 4.81 -10.35
CA VAL A 271 5.29 3.75 -10.24
C VAL A 271 5.83 2.52 -9.52
N ASP A 272 4.95 1.81 -8.84
CA ASP A 272 5.30 0.64 -8.06
C ASP A 272 5.20 -0.63 -8.93
N ALA A 273 6.32 -1.32 -9.12
CA ALA A 273 6.40 -2.55 -9.89
C ALA A 273 6.44 -3.77 -8.97
N TRP A 274 5.55 -4.73 -9.20
CA TRP A 274 5.36 -5.89 -8.33
C TRP A 274 5.75 -7.18 -9.04
N GLY A 275 6.50 -8.03 -8.32
CA GLY A 275 6.71 -9.44 -8.61
C GLY A 275 6.22 -10.30 -7.44
N GLY A 276 6.07 -11.60 -7.67
CA GLY A 276 5.61 -12.57 -6.68
C GLY A 276 4.27 -13.23 -7.03
N PHE A 277 3.61 -13.77 -6.01
CA PHE A 277 2.39 -14.56 -6.17
C PHE A 277 1.51 -14.50 -4.90
N TRP A 278 0.24 -14.83 -5.08
CA TRP A 278 -0.65 -15.19 -3.97
C TRP A 278 -1.05 -16.65 -4.05
N VAL A 279 -1.08 -17.29 -2.88
CA VAL A 279 -1.67 -18.61 -2.69
C VAL A 279 -2.94 -18.45 -1.88
N VAL A 280 -3.94 -19.25 -2.22
CA VAL A 280 -5.22 -19.32 -1.52
C VAL A 280 -5.54 -20.77 -1.18
N GLY A 281 -6.43 -20.97 -0.22
CA GLY A 281 -6.97 -22.29 0.10
C GLY A 281 -7.62 -22.31 1.46
N GLU A 282 -7.54 -23.46 2.12
CA GLU A 282 -8.16 -23.68 3.43
C GLU A 282 -7.13 -23.64 4.57
N PHE A 283 -7.58 -23.32 5.77
CA PHE A 283 -6.77 -23.43 6.97
C PHE A 283 -7.51 -24.10 8.13
N GLU A 284 -6.70 -24.71 8.98
CA GLU A 284 -7.04 -25.07 10.35
C GLU A 284 -6.09 -24.31 11.27
N GLY A 285 -6.64 -23.66 12.30
CA GLY A 285 -5.89 -22.79 13.18
C GLY A 285 -6.26 -22.97 14.64
N LYS A 286 -5.27 -22.82 15.50
CA LYS A 286 -5.42 -22.77 16.96
C LYS A 286 -5.00 -21.40 17.45
N ILE A 287 -5.86 -20.76 18.23
CA ILE A 287 -5.62 -19.43 18.79
C ILE A 287 -5.84 -19.51 20.29
N LYS A 288 -4.80 -19.16 21.04
CA LYS A 288 -4.86 -19.00 22.49
C LYS A 288 -4.61 -17.53 22.84
N LEU A 289 -5.63 -16.86 23.36
CA LEU A 289 -5.48 -15.51 23.90
C LEU A 289 -4.84 -15.58 25.30
N PRO A 290 -4.16 -14.51 25.75
CA PRO A 290 -3.58 -14.48 27.09
C PRO A 290 -4.63 -14.80 28.16
N GLN A 291 -4.32 -15.78 29.02
CA GLN A 291 -5.20 -16.22 30.13
C GLN A 291 -6.54 -16.85 29.71
N GLU A 292 -6.75 -17.11 28.42
CA GLU A 292 -7.95 -17.79 27.91
C GLU A 292 -7.62 -19.22 27.43
N GLU A 293 -8.67 -20.02 27.25
CA GLU A 293 -8.55 -21.34 26.64
C GLU A 293 -8.25 -21.24 25.14
N GLU A 294 -7.53 -22.23 24.62
CA GLU A 294 -7.24 -22.34 23.20
C GLU A 294 -8.52 -22.69 22.42
N LYS A 295 -8.74 -21.99 21.31
CA LYS A 295 -9.87 -22.22 20.39
C LYS A 295 -9.38 -22.65 19.02
N GLU A 296 -10.15 -23.54 18.39
CA GLU A 296 -9.93 -23.99 17.03
C GLU A 296 -10.79 -23.18 16.05
N PHE A 297 -10.18 -22.75 14.95
CA PHE A 297 -10.83 -22.06 13.85
C PHE A 297 -10.50 -22.79 12.54
N SER A 298 -11.44 -22.74 11.59
CA SER A 298 -11.21 -23.22 10.23
C SER A 298 -11.88 -22.30 9.23
N GLY A 299 -11.37 -22.28 8.00
CA GLY A 299 -11.89 -21.43 6.94
C GLY A 299 -10.87 -21.26 5.83
N TYR A 300 -10.76 -20.05 5.29
CA TYR A 300 -9.93 -19.74 4.13
C TYR A 300 -8.71 -18.90 4.49
N PHE A 301 -7.62 -19.09 3.73
CA PHE A 301 -6.44 -18.25 3.85
C PHE A 301 -6.03 -17.66 2.50
N LEU A 302 -5.31 -16.55 2.60
CA LEU A 302 -4.54 -15.93 1.53
C LEU A 302 -3.13 -15.69 2.03
N PHE A 303 -2.14 -16.21 1.32
CA PHE A 303 -0.75 -15.82 1.52
C PHE A 303 -0.29 -14.92 0.37
N ASP A 304 0.07 -13.68 0.69
CA ASP A 304 0.60 -12.69 -0.23
C ASP A 304 2.11 -12.58 -0.11
N ARG A 305 2.80 -13.09 -1.14
CA ARG A 305 4.22 -12.93 -1.35
C ARG A 305 4.47 -11.97 -2.51
N ALA A 306 4.85 -10.74 -2.20
CA ALA A 306 5.17 -9.71 -3.21
C ALA A 306 6.52 -9.02 -2.96
N THR A 307 7.24 -8.69 -4.03
CA THR A 307 8.43 -7.85 -4.01
C THR A 307 8.14 -6.58 -4.81
N HIS A 308 8.38 -5.42 -4.20
CA HIS A 308 8.08 -4.12 -4.75
C HIS A 308 9.35 -3.37 -5.12
N ILE A 309 9.34 -2.75 -6.29
CA ILE A 309 10.44 -1.97 -6.84
C ILE A 309 9.90 -0.64 -7.34
N ALA A 310 10.56 0.45 -6.97
CA ALA A 310 10.28 1.74 -7.60
C ALA A 310 10.86 1.72 -9.02
N TYR A 311 9.98 1.65 -10.02
CA TYR A 311 10.35 1.21 -11.37
C TYR A 311 11.35 2.15 -12.04
N TYR A 312 11.10 3.46 -12.04
CA TYR A 312 11.96 4.43 -12.70
C TYR A 312 13.19 4.77 -11.87
N ALA A 313 13.10 4.66 -10.54
CA ALA A 313 14.27 4.83 -9.66
C ALA A 313 15.37 3.78 -9.89
N GLN A 314 15.13 2.71 -10.66
CA GLN A 314 16.16 1.70 -10.94
C GLN A 314 17.43 2.28 -11.58
N GLN A 315 17.30 3.34 -12.37
CA GLN A 315 18.44 4.01 -13.01
C GLN A 315 19.36 4.70 -11.99
N GLU A 316 18.78 5.36 -10.98
CA GLU A 316 19.52 6.12 -9.98
C GLU A 316 20.38 5.23 -9.07
N TYR A 317 20.02 3.95 -8.96
CA TYR A 317 20.67 2.98 -8.07
C TYR A 317 21.68 2.08 -8.80
N GLN A 318 21.81 2.20 -10.14
CA GLN A 318 22.77 1.46 -10.95
C GLN A 318 24.23 1.96 -10.86
N GLY A 319 24.55 2.81 -9.87
CA GLY A 319 25.89 3.27 -9.53
C GLY A 319 26.10 3.41 -8.00
N GLU A 320 27.28 3.82 -7.55
CA GLU A 320 27.64 4.00 -6.12
C GLU A 320 26.84 5.10 -5.36
N TYR A 321 25.75 5.63 -5.94
CA TYR A 321 25.29 6.99 -5.70
C TYR A 321 23.83 7.18 -5.23
N CYS A 322 23.16 6.20 -4.63
CA CYS A 322 22.12 6.53 -3.64
C CYS A 322 22.60 6.06 -2.26
N LYS A 323 23.30 6.95 -1.55
CA LYS A 323 23.32 6.85 -0.08
C LYS A 323 21.87 7.03 0.34
N GLU A 324 21.30 6.03 1.02
CA GLU A 324 19.89 5.93 1.46
C GLU A 324 19.33 7.22 2.10
N ALA A 325 20.19 8.13 2.57
CA ALA A 325 19.84 9.42 3.14
C ALA A 325 19.46 10.55 2.15
N ILE A 326 19.63 10.39 0.81
CA ILE A 326 19.43 11.47 -0.18
C ILE A 326 18.31 11.17 -1.19
N CYS A 327 17.63 10.03 -1.09
CA CYS A 327 16.57 9.70 -2.04
C CYS A 327 15.25 10.37 -1.57
N PRO A 328 14.50 11.12 -2.42
CA PRO A 328 13.30 11.84 -2.02
C PRO A 328 12.25 10.92 -1.39
N ALA A 329 11.48 11.42 -0.42
CA ALA A 329 10.40 10.63 0.18
C ALA A 329 9.35 10.28 -0.88
N ARG A 330 9.26 8.99 -1.26
CA ARG A 330 8.35 8.51 -2.31
C ARG A 330 6.87 8.58 -1.92
N GLY A 331 6.56 8.73 -0.63
CA GLY A 331 5.20 8.67 -0.14
C GLY A 331 4.60 7.25 -0.26
N GLY A 332 3.28 7.15 -0.04
CA GLY A 332 2.56 5.89 -0.14
C GLY A 332 2.24 5.53 -1.59
N VAL A 333 2.15 4.23 -1.87
CA VAL A 333 1.62 3.72 -3.15
C VAL A 333 0.12 3.82 -3.11
N VAL A 334 -0.46 4.26 -4.22
CA VAL A 334 -1.89 4.54 -4.31
C VAL A 334 -2.46 4.08 -5.66
N GLU A 335 -3.79 4.02 -5.72
CA GLU A 335 -4.64 3.67 -6.89
C GLU A 335 -4.48 2.22 -7.33
N PHE A 336 -4.48 1.34 -6.35
CA PHE A 336 -4.41 -0.11 -6.54
C PHE A 336 -5.43 -0.82 -5.65
N SER A 337 -6.02 -1.88 -6.17
CA SER A 337 -6.94 -2.78 -5.48
C SER A 337 -6.44 -4.19 -5.59
N CYS A 338 -6.34 -4.86 -4.43
CA CYS A 338 -6.01 -6.27 -4.29
C CYS A 338 -7.18 -6.95 -3.58
N MET A 339 -7.73 -8.01 -4.17
CA MET A 339 -8.91 -8.68 -3.62
C MET A 339 -8.77 -10.20 -3.71
N GLY A 340 -9.10 -10.86 -2.60
CA GLY A 340 -9.35 -12.30 -2.53
C GLY A 340 -10.81 -12.52 -2.12
N ILE A 341 -11.54 -13.30 -2.91
CA ILE A 341 -12.93 -13.68 -2.69
C ILE A 341 -12.94 -15.18 -2.44
N PHE A 342 -13.63 -15.59 -1.39
CA PHE A 342 -13.67 -16.98 -0.93
C PHE A 342 -15.12 -17.43 -0.77
N ASP A 343 -15.38 -18.61 -1.28
CA ASP A 343 -16.63 -19.35 -1.16
C ASP A 343 -16.29 -20.84 -1.03
N GLU A 344 -17.26 -21.66 -0.63
CA GLU A 344 -17.07 -23.12 -0.54
C GLU A 344 -16.82 -23.76 -1.92
N ASP A 345 -17.38 -23.17 -2.97
CA ASP A 345 -17.27 -23.71 -4.32
C ASP A 345 -16.12 -23.10 -5.14
N PHE A 346 -15.61 -21.93 -4.73
CA PHE A 346 -14.61 -21.21 -5.51
C PHE A 346 -13.73 -20.24 -4.69
N ALA A 347 -12.57 -19.92 -5.24
CA ALA A 347 -11.79 -18.75 -4.84
C ALA A 347 -11.37 -17.91 -6.04
N ILE A 348 -11.46 -16.59 -5.91
CA ILE A 348 -11.06 -15.63 -6.94
C ILE A 348 -10.08 -14.64 -6.34
N THR A 349 -8.98 -14.39 -7.04
CA THR A 349 -8.03 -13.35 -6.70
C THR A 349 -7.87 -12.38 -7.86
N LEU A 350 -7.76 -11.10 -7.57
CA LEU A 350 -7.58 -10.07 -8.60
C LEU A 350 -6.77 -8.88 -8.10
N CYS A 351 -6.10 -8.26 -9.05
CA CYS A 351 -5.51 -6.94 -8.96
C CYS A 351 -6.13 -6.03 -10.02
N ASP A 352 -6.64 -4.88 -9.60
CA ASP A 352 -7.10 -3.81 -10.49
C ASP A 352 -6.48 -2.48 -10.06
N SER A 353 -5.90 -1.77 -11.01
CA SER A 353 -5.29 -0.47 -10.78
C SER A 353 -5.42 0.39 -12.02
N LYS A 354 -5.59 1.69 -11.81
CA LYS A 354 -5.75 2.67 -12.88
C LYS A 354 -4.68 3.71 -12.71
N ASN A 355 -4.03 4.09 -13.82
CA ASN A 355 -3.07 5.19 -13.77
C ASN A 355 -3.81 6.46 -13.38
N PRO A 356 -3.48 7.02 -12.22
CA PRO A 356 -4.33 8.05 -11.66
C PRO A 356 -3.68 9.43 -11.81
N THR A 357 -2.57 9.49 -12.55
CA THR A 357 -1.72 10.66 -12.76
C THR A 357 -1.95 11.20 -14.18
N PRO A 358 -1.55 12.45 -14.46
CA PRO A 358 -1.55 12.99 -15.83
C PRO A 358 -0.40 12.47 -16.71
N VAL A 359 0.50 11.65 -16.17
CA VAL A 359 1.65 11.08 -16.88
C VAL A 359 1.24 9.76 -17.50
N ASN A 360 1.63 9.49 -18.75
CA ASN A 360 1.25 8.27 -19.46
C ASN A 360 2.18 7.08 -19.14
N PHE A 361 2.22 6.67 -17.88
CA PHE A 361 3.00 5.51 -17.43
C PHE A 361 2.60 4.21 -18.16
N PRO A 362 3.47 3.16 -18.11
CA PRO A 362 3.13 1.83 -18.62
C PRO A 362 1.82 1.33 -18.06
N LYS A 363 1.15 0.43 -18.80
CA LYS A 363 -0.19 -0.02 -18.44
C LYS A 363 -0.24 -0.57 -17.00
N PHE A 364 -1.13 0.01 -16.20
CA PHE A 364 -1.40 -0.44 -14.83
C PHE A 364 -2.12 -1.79 -14.85
N GLN A 365 -1.90 -2.57 -13.79
CA GLN A 365 -2.38 -3.94 -13.67
C GLN A 365 -3.91 -4.00 -13.73
N HIS A 366 -4.39 -4.92 -14.55
CA HIS A 366 -5.75 -5.43 -14.55
C HIS A 366 -5.71 -6.94 -14.85
N GLN A 367 -5.68 -7.77 -13.80
CA GLN A 367 -5.68 -9.22 -13.95
C GLN A 367 -6.38 -9.91 -12.80
N GLY A 368 -7.00 -11.04 -13.11
CA GLY A 368 -7.72 -11.87 -12.15
C GLY A 368 -7.51 -13.35 -12.46
N ARG A 369 -7.71 -14.18 -11.45
CA ARG A 369 -7.71 -15.63 -11.58
C ARG A 369 -8.83 -16.19 -10.73
N ILE A 370 -9.62 -17.08 -11.33
CA ILE A 370 -10.42 -18.03 -10.56
C ILE A 370 -9.42 -19.13 -10.16
N ASN A 371 -8.94 -19.05 -8.92
CA ASN A 371 -7.87 -19.93 -8.41
C ASN A 371 -8.34 -21.38 -8.40
N TYR A 372 -9.56 -21.59 -7.93
CA TYR A 372 -10.28 -22.84 -8.11
C TYR A 372 -11.78 -22.58 -8.24
N ILE A 373 -12.46 -23.41 -9.04
CA ILE A 373 -13.91 -23.56 -9.11
C ILE A 373 -14.19 -25.00 -9.55
N PHE A 374 -14.91 -25.79 -8.76
CA PHE A 374 -15.17 -27.21 -9.07
C PHE A 374 -13.93 -28.02 -9.51
N ASN A 375 -12.78 -27.83 -8.83
CA ASN A 375 -11.46 -28.41 -9.15
C ASN A 375 -10.79 -27.92 -10.45
N GLU A 376 -11.31 -26.88 -11.09
CA GLU A 376 -10.72 -26.26 -12.28
C GLU A 376 -10.22 -24.85 -11.95
N SER A 377 -9.35 -24.30 -12.80
CA SER A 377 -8.80 -22.96 -12.61
C SER A 377 -8.72 -22.19 -13.93
N TYR A 378 -9.01 -20.90 -13.88
CA TYR A 378 -9.14 -20.06 -15.07
C TYR A 378 -8.48 -18.70 -14.90
N PRO A 379 -7.69 -18.24 -15.90
CA PRO A 379 -7.41 -16.83 -16.06
C PRO A 379 -8.72 -16.05 -16.19
N PHE A 380 -8.85 -14.97 -15.44
CA PHE A 380 -10.05 -14.13 -15.33
C PHE A 380 -9.65 -12.66 -15.50
N ASN A 381 -9.17 -12.33 -16.70
CA ASN A 381 -8.61 -11.00 -17.01
C ASN A 381 -9.59 -10.05 -17.69
N ASN A 382 -10.78 -10.54 -18.07
CA ASN A 382 -11.82 -9.75 -18.70
C ASN A 382 -12.93 -9.49 -17.68
N PHE A 383 -12.65 -8.62 -16.72
CA PHE A 383 -13.56 -8.29 -15.64
C PHE A 383 -13.74 -6.78 -15.45
N THR A 384 -14.79 -6.42 -14.74
CA THR A 384 -15.05 -5.08 -14.24
C THR A 384 -15.24 -5.17 -12.73
N LEU A 385 -14.51 -4.35 -11.99
CA LEU A 385 -14.71 -4.16 -10.57
C LEU A 385 -15.28 -2.77 -10.35
N GLU A 386 -16.49 -2.71 -9.79
CA GLU A 386 -17.18 -1.46 -9.47
C GLU A 386 -17.44 -1.37 -7.97
N SER A 387 -17.22 -0.19 -7.41
CA SER A 387 -17.48 0.12 -6.00
C SER A 387 -18.68 1.07 -5.91
N PHE A 388 -19.59 0.82 -4.97
CA PHE A 388 -20.78 1.64 -4.75
C PHE A 388 -20.78 2.24 -3.35
N GLY A 389 -21.42 3.39 -3.18
CA GLY A 389 -21.62 4.05 -1.89
C GLY A 389 -21.92 5.54 -2.05
N GLU A 390 -22.61 6.13 -1.08
CA GLU A 390 -22.91 7.58 -1.06
C GLU A 390 -21.69 8.44 -0.66
N LYS A 391 -20.67 7.82 -0.07
CA LYS A 391 -19.44 8.46 0.40
C LYS A 391 -18.23 7.91 -0.37
N LEU A 392 -17.09 8.58 -0.22
CA LEU A 392 -15.79 8.13 -0.77
C LEU A 392 -15.37 6.72 -0.31
N GLN A 393 -15.89 6.28 0.83
CA GLN A 393 -15.71 4.93 1.32
C GLN A 393 -16.83 4.04 0.76
N PRO A 394 -16.51 2.96 0.02
CA PRO A 394 -17.52 2.12 -0.62
C PRO A 394 -18.29 1.29 0.41
N SER A 395 -19.58 1.13 0.23
CA SER A 395 -20.46 0.28 1.04
C SER A 395 -20.72 -1.09 0.40
N SER A 396 -20.49 -1.23 -0.90
CA SER A 396 -20.65 -2.50 -1.63
C SER A 396 -19.81 -2.51 -2.90
N PHE A 397 -19.65 -3.69 -3.49
CA PHE A 397 -18.88 -3.91 -4.71
C PHE A 397 -19.62 -4.87 -5.66
N GLU A 398 -19.36 -4.72 -6.96
CA GLU A 398 -19.79 -5.67 -7.99
C GLU A 398 -18.59 -6.10 -8.82
N LEU A 399 -18.44 -7.41 -8.99
CA LEU A 399 -17.45 -8.04 -9.85
C LEU A 399 -18.19 -8.77 -10.97
N LYS A 400 -17.96 -8.34 -12.21
CA LYS A 400 -18.49 -9.00 -13.41
C LYS A 400 -17.38 -9.36 -14.35
N GLY A 401 -17.50 -10.46 -15.06
CA GLY A 401 -16.53 -10.79 -16.11
C GLY A 401 -16.78 -12.13 -16.75
N ASN A 402 -16.05 -12.41 -17.82
CA ASN A 402 -16.11 -13.69 -18.51
C ASN A 402 -14.76 -14.42 -18.41
N PHE A 403 -14.82 -15.74 -18.31
CA PHE A 403 -13.70 -16.65 -18.46
C PHE A 403 -14.04 -17.73 -19.49
N LYS A 404 -13.10 -18.63 -19.77
CA LYS A 404 -13.21 -19.58 -20.88
C LYS A 404 -14.51 -20.40 -20.87
N GLU A 405 -14.93 -20.87 -19.70
CA GLU A 405 -16.07 -21.79 -19.54
C GLU A 405 -17.29 -21.13 -18.88
N GLY A 406 -17.30 -19.81 -18.68
CA GLY A 406 -18.42 -19.15 -18.01
C GLY A 406 -18.24 -17.67 -17.71
N SER A 407 -19.05 -17.19 -16.76
CA SER A 407 -19.07 -15.78 -16.34
C SER A 407 -19.22 -15.65 -14.82
N VAL A 408 -18.63 -14.61 -14.26
CA VAL A 408 -18.76 -14.19 -12.86
C VAL A 408 -19.68 -12.98 -12.81
N ASN A 409 -20.61 -12.96 -11.85
CA ASN A 409 -21.45 -11.82 -11.51
C ASN A 409 -21.72 -11.83 -10.00
N LEU A 410 -20.79 -11.29 -9.24
CA LEU A 410 -20.82 -11.26 -7.79
C LEU A 410 -21.13 -9.84 -7.31
N LYS A 411 -21.95 -9.76 -6.26
CA LYS A 411 -22.20 -8.55 -5.50
C LYS A 411 -21.88 -8.85 -4.05
N GLY A 412 -21.19 -7.95 -3.39
CA GLY A 412 -20.88 -8.10 -1.98
C GLY A 412 -21.06 -6.80 -1.22
N GLU A 413 -21.35 -6.94 0.07
CA GLU A 413 -21.50 -5.83 1.00
C GLU A 413 -20.23 -5.68 1.83
N VAL A 414 -19.85 -4.43 2.13
CA VAL A 414 -18.67 -4.19 2.94
C VAL A 414 -19.01 -4.38 4.41
N ILE A 415 -18.36 -5.34 5.05
CA ILE A 415 -18.56 -5.66 6.46
C ILE A 415 -17.51 -5.02 7.38
N GLU A 416 -16.33 -4.71 6.86
CA GLU A 416 -15.27 -4.05 7.63
C GLU A 416 -14.29 -3.28 6.74
N TYR A 417 -13.49 -2.39 7.33
CA TYR A 417 -12.55 -1.52 6.62
C TYR A 417 -11.16 -1.57 7.21
N TRP A 418 -10.18 -1.30 6.35
CA TRP A 418 -8.79 -1.14 6.73
C TRP A 418 -8.22 0.23 6.27
N PRO A 419 -7.62 1.04 7.16
CA PRO A 419 -7.57 0.88 8.62
C PRO A 419 -8.97 0.91 9.26
N PRO A 420 -9.15 0.50 10.52
CA PRO A 420 -10.48 0.42 11.16
C PRO A 420 -11.18 1.79 11.25
N ARG A 421 -10.42 2.88 11.12
CA ARG A 421 -10.94 4.25 11.01
C ARG A 421 -11.56 4.56 9.64
N GLY A 422 -11.58 3.58 8.74
CA GLY A 422 -12.09 3.74 7.39
C GLY A 422 -11.08 4.36 6.44
N TRP A 423 -11.58 4.73 5.26
CA TRP A 423 -10.77 5.34 4.21
C TRP A 423 -10.50 6.81 4.56
N VAL A 424 -9.25 7.24 4.44
CA VAL A 424 -8.84 8.61 4.79
C VAL A 424 -8.41 9.39 3.57
N ARG A 425 -8.70 10.69 3.58
CA ARG A 425 -8.28 11.64 2.54
C ARG A 425 -6.76 11.82 2.62
N VAL A 426 -6.06 11.77 1.48
CA VAL A 426 -4.61 11.97 1.43
C VAL A 426 -4.27 13.22 0.64
N GLU A 427 -3.85 14.27 1.35
CA GLU A 427 -3.32 15.50 0.79
C GLU A 427 -1.82 15.35 0.44
N GLY A 428 -1.32 16.17 -0.48
CA GLY A 428 0.11 16.27 -0.78
C GLY A 428 0.65 15.31 -1.85
N ALA A 429 -0.19 14.53 -2.54
CA ALA A 429 0.25 13.77 -3.70
C ALA A 429 0.68 14.74 -4.82
N TRP A 430 1.78 14.46 -5.54
CA TRP A 430 2.30 15.39 -6.54
C TRP A 430 1.33 15.64 -7.72
N TRP A 431 0.43 14.71 -8.01
CA TRP A 431 -0.63 14.88 -9.02
C TRP A 431 -2.02 15.20 -8.44
N ASP A 432 -2.23 15.06 -7.13
CA ASP A 432 -3.48 15.38 -6.43
C ASP A 432 -3.17 16.09 -5.09
N PRO A 433 -2.67 17.33 -5.15
CA PRO A 433 -2.16 18.01 -3.98
C PRO A 433 -3.24 18.43 -2.99
N GLU A 434 -4.43 18.76 -3.50
CA GLU A 434 -5.62 19.02 -2.71
C GLU A 434 -6.18 17.73 -2.08
N GLY A 435 -5.62 16.56 -2.42
CA GLY A 435 -5.95 15.28 -1.84
C GLY A 435 -7.39 14.88 -2.03
N LYS A 436 -7.98 15.05 -3.21
CA LYS A 436 -9.39 14.69 -3.44
C LYS A 436 -9.64 13.17 -3.37
N ARG A 437 -8.59 12.37 -3.22
CA ARG A 437 -8.65 10.91 -3.13
C ARG A 437 -8.52 10.40 -1.70
N THR A 438 -9.08 9.21 -1.51
CA THR A 438 -9.04 8.47 -0.26
C THR A 438 -8.42 7.11 -0.46
N TRP A 439 -7.83 6.57 0.61
CA TRP A 439 -7.17 5.27 0.60
C TRP A 439 -7.70 4.42 1.73
N GLY A 440 -7.89 3.14 1.43
CA GLY A 440 -8.17 2.10 2.41
C GLY A 440 -8.47 0.79 1.70
N ARG A 441 -8.77 -0.23 2.48
CA ARG A 441 -9.22 -1.54 2.01
C ARG A 441 -10.59 -1.81 2.61
N ALA A 442 -11.36 -2.66 1.94
CA ALA A 442 -12.66 -3.11 2.39
C ALA A 442 -12.64 -4.63 2.48
N LEU A 443 -13.30 -5.18 3.49
CA LEU A 443 -13.62 -6.59 3.58
C LEU A 443 -15.06 -6.76 3.13
N ILE A 444 -15.27 -7.68 2.20
CA ILE A 444 -16.53 -7.84 1.49
C ILE A 444 -17.07 -9.23 1.80
N SER A 445 -18.37 -9.34 2.03
CA SER A 445 -19.11 -10.62 2.15
C SER A 445 -20.21 -10.74 1.13
#